data_AF-A0A254PWJ7-F1
#
_entry.id   AF-A0A254PWJ7-F1
#
_cell.length_a   1.000
_cell.length_b   1.000
_cell.length_c   1.000
_cell.angle_alpha   90.00
_cell.angle_beta   90.00
_cell.angle_gamma   90.00
#
_symmetry.space_group_name_H-M   'P 1'
#
loop_
_entity.id
_entity.type
_entity.pdbx_description
1 polymer ?
#
loop_
_entity_poly.entity_id
_entity_poly.type
_entity_poly.pdbx_seq_one_letter_code
_entity_poly.pdbx_strand_id
1 'polypeptide(L)'
;MRFAVVMRKQNLDNPWVSYRWAPAEVLPDFGQFNPQSLQSNSISGQFLGRDADGESWLFTGFELNLFPDEAEGYYLTVSSATPAWFVMWRLEEDIERYIDEQSRALAKAETTMAIPHRICVSYNEAARLLDGGESVDTVPMSDEHASWLQEYVNENYRPEPKKRHKPASFKGANRPAEE
;
A
#
# COMPACT_ATOMS: atom_id res chain seq x y z
N MET A 1 2.72 -12.13 -6.18
CA MET A 1 4.08 -11.99 -5.60
C MET A 1 3.94 -11.73 -4.10
N ARG A 2 4.84 -12.23 -3.26
CA ARG A 2 4.74 -12.08 -1.80
C ARG A 2 5.65 -10.97 -1.28
N PHE A 3 5.21 -10.32 -0.22
CA PHE A 3 5.86 -9.18 0.39
C PHE A 3 5.76 -9.21 1.91
N ALA A 4 6.67 -8.47 2.54
CA ALA A 4 6.66 -8.12 3.94
C ALA A 4 6.57 -6.60 4.10
N VAL A 5 6.03 -6.16 5.23
CA VAL A 5 5.90 -4.74 5.59
C VAL A 5 6.65 -4.49 6.88
N VAL A 6 7.53 -3.49 6.89
CA VAL A 6 8.11 -2.98 8.13
C VAL A 6 7.19 -1.88 8.66
N MET A 7 6.64 -2.07 9.85
CA MET A 7 5.96 -1.01 10.61
C MET A 7 6.92 -0.44 11.64
N ARG A 8 6.87 0.87 11.85
CA ARG A 8 7.69 1.57 12.82
C ARG A 8 6.84 2.34 13.81
N LYS A 9 7.08 2.11 15.10
CA LYS A 9 6.64 2.98 16.18
C LYS A 9 7.70 4.06 16.35
N GLN A 10 7.40 5.27 15.91
CA GLN A 10 8.32 6.39 15.95
C GLN A 10 8.02 7.25 17.18
N ASN A 11 9.02 7.44 18.03
CA ASN A 11 8.93 8.36 19.15
C ASN A 11 8.80 9.79 18.63
N LEU A 12 7.92 10.56 19.25
CA LEU A 12 7.69 11.96 18.92
C LEU A 12 8.06 12.84 20.10
N ASP A 13 8.81 13.90 19.83
CA ASP A 13 9.02 14.99 20.78
C ASP A 13 7.80 15.94 20.72
N ASN A 14 6.70 15.50 21.34
CA ASN A 14 5.43 16.22 21.36
C ASN A 14 4.74 16.06 22.73
N PRO A 15 4.16 17.13 23.30
CA PRO A 15 3.54 17.08 24.63
C PRO A 15 2.24 16.29 24.72
N TRP A 16 1.59 15.97 23.59
CA TRP A 16 0.28 15.32 23.53
C TRP A 16 0.33 13.87 23.07
N VAL A 17 1.34 13.52 22.27
CA VAL A 17 1.48 12.21 21.66
C VAL A 17 2.94 11.79 21.72
N SER A 18 3.26 10.73 22.47
CA SER A 18 4.64 10.27 22.66
C SER A 18 5.19 9.49 21.46
N TYR A 19 4.32 8.96 20.59
CA TYR A 19 4.72 8.21 19.42
C TYR A 19 3.63 8.17 18.35
N ARG A 20 4.02 7.87 17.11
CA ARG A 20 3.09 7.47 16.04
C ARG A 20 3.52 6.16 15.42
N TRP A 21 2.57 5.45 14.84
CA TRP A 21 2.85 4.32 13.97
C TRP A 21 2.89 4.79 12.51
N ALA A 22 3.75 4.17 11.71
CA ALA A 22 3.76 4.34 10.27
C ALA A 22 4.43 3.13 9.60
N PRO A 23 4.00 2.75 8.39
CA PRO A 23 4.78 1.83 7.56
C PRO A 23 6.09 2.54 7.15
N ALA A 24 7.19 1.80 7.20
CA ALA A 24 8.52 2.30 6.87
C ALA A 24 9.02 1.72 5.54
N GLU A 25 8.74 0.45 5.27
CA GLU A 25 9.28 -0.24 4.09
C GLU A 25 8.35 -1.37 3.64
N VAL A 26 8.34 -1.67 2.33
CA VAL A 26 7.72 -2.85 1.74
C VAL A 26 8.79 -3.64 0.99
N LEU A 27 8.99 -4.89 1.40
CA LEU A 27 10.09 -5.74 0.98
C LEU A 27 9.57 -6.98 0.24
N PRO A 28 10.21 -7.43 -0.85
CA PRO A 28 9.92 -8.75 -1.42
C PRO A 28 10.13 -9.86 -0.39
N ASP A 29 9.17 -10.79 -0.29
CA ASP A 29 9.25 -11.94 0.61
C ASP A 29 9.36 -13.24 -0.21
N PHE A 30 10.57 -13.78 -0.24
CA PHE A 30 10.92 -15.08 -0.80
C PHE A 30 10.97 -16.18 0.27
N GLY A 31 10.40 -15.93 1.46
CA GLY A 31 10.42 -16.82 2.62
C GLY A 31 11.64 -16.64 3.52
N GLN A 32 12.48 -15.62 3.26
CA GLN A 32 13.69 -15.36 4.05
C GLN A 32 13.40 -14.88 5.48
N PHE A 33 12.21 -14.33 5.71
CA PHE A 33 11.81 -13.82 7.02
C PHE A 33 11.05 -14.87 7.83
N ASN A 34 10.07 -15.52 7.20
CA ASN A 34 9.25 -16.55 7.81
C ASN A 34 8.89 -17.58 6.72
N PRO A 35 9.49 -18.78 6.68
CA PRO A 35 9.22 -19.77 5.63
C PRO A 35 7.74 -20.16 5.51
N GLN A 36 6.98 -20.09 6.61
CA GLN A 36 5.55 -20.39 6.63
C GLN A 36 4.72 -19.31 5.91
N SER A 37 5.25 -18.10 5.74
CA SER A 37 4.60 -17.02 4.98
C SER A 37 4.41 -17.39 3.50
N LEU A 38 5.17 -18.35 2.96
CA LEU A 38 5.02 -18.79 1.57
C LEU A 38 3.77 -19.65 1.35
N GLN A 39 3.25 -20.26 2.41
CA GLN A 39 2.16 -21.25 2.37
C GLN A 39 0.84 -20.69 2.91
N SER A 40 0.87 -19.53 3.56
CA SER A 40 -0.28 -18.93 4.25
C SER A 40 -0.32 -17.42 4.05
N ASN A 41 -1.52 -16.86 3.96
CA ASN A 41 -1.74 -15.41 3.95
C ASN A 41 -2.08 -14.90 5.37
N SER A 42 -1.79 -15.70 6.40
CA SER A 42 -1.87 -15.23 7.78
C SER A 42 -0.76 -14.24 8.05
N ILE A 43 -1.13 -13.08 8.59
CA ILE A 43 -0.18 -12.07 9.02
C ILE A 43 0.60 -12.60 10.21
N SER A 44 1.93 -12.47 10.16
CA SER A 44 2.82 -12.84 11.26
C SER A 44 3.97 -11.84 11.35
N GLY A 45 4.04 -11.19 12.50
CA GLY A 45 4.97 -10.13 12.86
C GLY A 45 6.11 -10.64 13.72
N GLN A 46 7.30 -10.10 13.48
CA GLN A 46 8.50 -10.32 14.26
C GLN A 46 9.12 -8.99 14.64
N PHE A 47 9.65 -8.90 15.86
CA PHE A 47 10.38 -7.71 16.29
C PHE A 47 11.73 -7.64 15.58
N LEU A 48 12.05 -6.51 14.95
CA LEU A 48 13.35 -6.32 14.29
C LEU A 48 14.39 -5.66 15.21
N GLY A 49 13.95 -4.71 16.03
CA GLY A 49 14.87 -3.95 16.87
C GLY A 49 14.29 -2.64 17.37
N ARG A 50 15.03 -2.04 18.31
CA ARG A 50 14.76 -0.72 18.89
C ARG A 50 16.02 0.13 18.84
N ASP A 51 15.85 1.39 18.52
CA ASP A 51 16.87 2.43 18.52
C ASP A 51 16.37 3.66 19.31
N ALA A 52 17.08 4.78 19.22
CA ALA A 52 16.71 6.01 19.93
C ALA A 52 15.39 6.62 19.42
N ASP A 53 15.09 6.44 18.14
CA ASP A 53 13.94 7.05 17.45
C ASP A 53 12.69 6.17 17.51
N GLY A 54 12.81 4.95 18.04
CA GLY A 54 11.69 4.05 18.27
C GLY A 54 12.01 2.59 17.97
N GLU A 55 11.02 1.85 17.48
CA GLU A 55 11.16 0.41 17.23
C GLU A 55 10.49 -0.03 15.93
N SER A 56 10.99 -1.13 15.38
CA SER A 56 10.59 -1.65 14.08
C SER A 56 10.12 -3.10 14.18
N TRP A 57 9.07 -3.40 13.43
CA TRP A 57 8.39 -4.69 13.40
C TRP A 57 8.19 -5.10 11.95
N LEU A 58 8.58 -6.32 11.59
CA LEU A 58 8.39 -6.86 10.24
C LEU A 58 7.19 -7.79 10.24
N PHE A 59 6.23 -7.54 9.36
CA PHE A 59 5.06 -8.39 9.14
C PHE A 59 5.15 -9.08 7.78
N THR A 60 4.94 -10.39 7.77
CA THR A 60 4.84 -11.22 6.57
C THR A 60 3.39 -11.61 6.28
N GLY A 61 3.13 -12.26 5.14
CA GLY A 61 1.80 -12.77 4.79
C GLY A 61 1.04 -11.94 3.74
N PHE A 62 1.71 -10.99 3.08
CA PHE A 62 1.08 -10.13 2.08
C PHE A 62 1.31 -10.66 0.67
N GLU A 63 0.24 -10.73 -0.11
CA GLU A 63 0.28 -11.10 -1.52
C GLU A 63 -0.23 -9.93 -2.36
N LEU A 64 0.55 -9.56 -3.38
CA LEU A 64 0.13 -8.60 -4.39
C LEU A 64 -0.09 -9.31 -5.73
N ASN A 65 -1.27 -9.08 -6.29
CA ASN A 65 -1.67 -9.47 -7.63
C ASN A 65 -2.11 -8.21 -8.40
N LEU A 66 -1.66 -8.09 -9.65
CA LEU A 66 -2.01 -6.96 -10.51
C LEU A 66 -3.14 -7.37 -11.45
N PHE A 67 -4.13 -6.49 -11.60
CA PHE A 67 -5.33 -6.75 -12.41
C PHE A 67 -5.51 -5.68 -13.50
N PRO A 68 -5.88 -6.05 -14.74
CA PRO A 68 -6.00 -5.11 -15.84
C PRO A 68 -7.06 -4.01 -15.64
N ASP A 69 -8.11 -4.28 -14.88
CA ASP A 69 -9.16 -3.31 -14.54
C ASP A 69 -8.68 -2.21 -13.57
N GLU A 70 -7.59 -2.46 -12.84
CA GLU A 70 -6.92 -1.48 -11.98
C GLU A 70 -5.75 -0.76 -12.67
N ALA A 71 -5.53 -1.00 -13.97
CA ALA A 71 -4.36 -0.49 -14.70
C ALA A 71 -4.27 1.05 -14.71
N GLU A 72 -5.41 1.75 -14.72
CA GLU A 72 -5.44 3.21 -14.57
C GLU A 72 -4.91 3.65 -13.19
N GLY A 73 -5.31 2.94 -12.12
CA GLY A 73 -4.85 3.23 -10.76
C GLY A 73 -3.34 3.01 -10.62
N TYR A 74 -2.79 1.98 -11.26
CA TYR A 74 -1.35 1.75 -11.33
C TYR A 74 -0.62 2.85 -12.11
N TYR A 75 -1.19 3.29 -13.24
CA TYR A 75 -0.66 4.41 -14.01
C TYR A 75 -0.59 5.70 -13.17
N LEU A 76 -1.63 6.01 -12.40
CA LEU A 76 -1.66 7.17 -11.51
C LEU A 76 -0.56 7.09 -10.43
N THR A 77 -0.30 5.91 -9.89
CA THR A 77 0.78 5.70 -8.92
C THR A 77 2.15 5.96 -9.54
N VAL A 78 2.45 5.33 -10.68
CA VAL A 78 3.80 5.39 -11.28
C VAL A 78 4.09 6.73 -11.96
N SER A 79 3.06 7.46 -12.39
CA SER A 79 3.19 8.81 -12.96
C SER A 79 3.24 9.93 -11.90
N SER A 80 3.08 9.59 -10.62
CA SER A 80 3.19 10.56 -9.52
C SER A 80 4.64 11.01 -9.31
N ALA A 81 4.82 12.15 -8.61
CA ALA A 81 6.16 12.67 -8.31
C ALA A 81 6.99 11.73 -7.42
N THR A 82 6.31 10.95 -6.58
CA THR A 82 6.91 9.95 -5.68
C THR A 82 6.07 8.69 -5.72
N PRO A 83 6.31 7.77 -6.68
CA PRO A 83 5.61 6.49 -6.75
C PRO A 83 5.71 5.76 -5.42
N ALA A 84 4.58 5.22 -4.95
CA ALA A 84 4.49 4.69 -3.60
C ALA A 84 3.62 3.43 -3.52
N TRP A 85 4.01 2.55 -2.61
CA TRP A 85 3.12 1.54 -2.04
C TRP A 85 2.09 2.21 -1.14
N PHE A 86 0.90 1.62 -1.09
CA PHE A 86 -0.12 1.97 -0.12
C PHE A 86 -0.28 0.81 0.85
N VAL A 87 -0.11 1.08 2.13
CA VAL A 87 -0.22 0.10 3.20
C VAL A 87 -1.43 0.47 4.05
N MET A 88 -2.44 -0.38 4.01
CA MET A 88 -3.57 -0.31 4.93
C MET A 88 -3.22 -1.04 6.22
N TRP A 89 -3.46 -0.37 7.35
CA TRP A 89 -3.16 -0.90 8.67
C TRP A 89 -4.27 -0.55 9.66
N ARG A 90 -4.29 -1.26 10.79
CA ARG A 90 -5.23 -1.03 11.90
C ARG A 90 -4.51 -1.10 13.24
N LEU A 91 -5.02 -0.39 14.24
CA LEU A 91 -4.61 -0.61 15.62
C LEU A 91 -5.35 -1.83 16.14
N GLU A 92 -4.61 -2.92 16.36
CA GLU A 92 -5.15 -4.17 16.90
C GLU A 92 -4.83 -4.28 18.39
N GLU A 93 -5.80 -4.77 19.17
CA GLU A 93 -5.67 -5.05 20.61
C GLU A 93 -5.20 -6.49 20.87
N ASP A 94 -5.62 -7.45 20.03
CA ASP A 94 -5.21 -8.87 20.13
C ASP A 94 -3.84 -9.08 19.47
N ILE A 95 -2.83 -8.40 19.99
CA ILE A 95 -1.48 -8.34 19.41
C ILE A 95 -0.86 -9.75 19.26
N GLU A 96 -1.07 -10.63 20.24
CA GLU A 96 -0.48 -11.98 20.25
C GLU A 96 -0.94 -12.87 19.09
N ARG A 97 -2.09 -12.55 18.48
CA ARG A 97 -2.58 -13.22 17.28
C ARG A 97 -1.72 -12.93 16.05
N TYR A 98 -1.06 -11.78 16.02
CA TYR A 98 -0.37 -11.27 14.85
C TYR A 98 1.14 -11.34 14.94
N ILE A 99 1.71 -11.82 16.05
CA ILE A 99 3.18 -11.91 16.24
C ILE A 99 3.64 -13.31 16.63
N ASP A 100 4.89 -13.61 16.29
CA ASP A 100 5.53 -14.86 16.66
C ASP A 100 5.73 -14.99 18.19
N GLU A 101 5.94 -16.22 18.65
CA GLU A 101 6.10 -16.53 20.08
C GLU A 101 7.30 -15.80 20.71
N GLN A 102 8.39 -15.61 19.96
CA GLN A 102 9.62 -14.98 20.44
C GLN A 102 9.43 -13.49 20.70
N SER A 103 8.58 -12.83 19.91
CA SER A 103 8.33 -11.39 19.97
C SER A 103 7.23 -11.01 20.96
N ARG A 104 6.42 -11.97 21.44
CA ARG A 104 5.35 -11.70 22.43
C ARG A 104 5.86 -11.00 23.67
N ALA A 105 7.00 -11.43 24.21
CA ALA A 105 7.58 -10.82 25.40
C ALA A 105 7.95 -9.34 25.20
N LEU A 106 8.27 -8.94 23.96
CA LEU A 106 8.66 -7.58 23.60
C LEU A 106 7.43 -6.68 23.38
N ALA A 107 6.31 -7.25 22.94
CA ALA A 107 5.04 -6.54 22.77
C ALA A 107 4.24 -6.35 24.07
N LYS A 108 4.56 -7.08 25.16
CA LYS A 108 3.76 -7.12 26.40
C LYS A 108 3.46 -5.77 27.06
N ALA A 109 4.24 -4.73 26.78
CA ALA A 109 4.00 -3.39 27.33
C ALA A 109 2.94 -2.60 26.54
N GLU A 110 2.55 -3.07 25.37
CA GLU A 110 1.65 -2.37 24.45
C GLU A 110 0.22 -2.87 24.59
N THR A 111 -0.75 -1.95 24.65
CA THR A 111 -2.18 -2.28 24.61
C THR A 111 -2.67 -2.42 23.17
N THR A 112 -2.08 -1.67 22.24
CA THR A 112 -2.41 -1.73 20.82
C THR A 112 -1.15 -1.64 19.96
N MET A 113 -1.20 -2.26 18.78
CA MET A 113 -0.13 -2.17 17.79
C MET A 113 -0.71 -1.93 16.40
N ALA A 114 -0.01 -1.14 15.58
CA ALA A 114 -0.37 -0.97 14.19
C ALA A 114 0.03 -2.22 13.38
N ILE A 115 -0.98 -2.98 12.95
CA ILE A 115 -0.81 -4.18 12.14
C ILE A 115 -1.18 -3.85 10.69
N PRO A 116 -0.29 -4.10 9.71
CA PRO A 116 -0.65 -3.97 8.32
C PRO A 116 -1.59 -5.11 7.92
N HIS A 117 -2.66 -4.80 7.21
CA HIS A 117 -3.65 -5.78 6.74
C HIS A 117 -3.69 -5.93 5.24
N ARG A 118 -3.25 -4.92 4.48
CA ARG A 118 -3.25 -4.95 3.03
C ARG A 118 -2.17 -4.06 2.46
N ILE A 119 -1.56 -4.51 1.37
CA ILE A 119 -0.72 -3.67 0.51
C ILE A 119 -1.37 -3.55 -0.86
N CYS A 120 -1.25 -2.39 -1.48
CA CYS A 120 -1.65 -2.20 -2.88
C CYS A 120 -0.78 -1.14 -3.55
N VAL A 121 -0.84 -1.12 -4.88
CA VAL A 121 -0.12 -0.15 -5.73
C VAL A 121 -1.06 0.61 -6.67
N SER A 122 -2.38 0.36 -6.59
CA SER A 122 -3.39 1.15 -7.29
C SER A 122 -3.78 2.35 -6.44
N TYR A 123 -3.64 3.54 -7.00
CA TYR A 123 -4.16 4.77 -6.39
C TYR A 123 -5.68 4.68 -6.15
N ASN A 124 -6.43 4.10 -7.09
CA ASN A 124 -7.88 3.97 -6.99
C ASN A 124 -8.28 3.01 -5.86
N GLU A 125 -7.54 1.91 -5.71
CA GLU A 125 -7.75 0.97 -4.60
C GLU A 125 -7.47 1.62 -3.24
N ALA A 126 -6.37 2.36 -3.13
CA ALA A 126 -6.03 3.10 -1.91
C ALA A 126 -7.09 4.15 -1.56
N ALA A 127 -7.60 4.89 -2.54
CA ALA A 127 -8.67 5.86 -2.35
C ALA A 127 -9.96 5.19 -1.82
N ARG A 128 -10.35 4.03 -2.35
CA ARG A 128 -11.53 3.29 -1.86
C ARG A 128 -11.35 2.78 -0.43
N LEU A 129 -10.13 2.41 -0.03
CA LEU A 129 -9.83 2.02 1.35
C LEU A 129 -9.96 3.22 2.31
N LEU A 130 -9.41 4.37 1.92
CA LEU A 130 -9.55 5.62 2.67
C LEU A 130 -11.01 6.07 2.79
N ASP A 131 -11.78 6.02 1.71
CA ASP A 131 -13.22 6.33 1.72
C ASP A 131 -14.01 5.36 2.61
N GLY A 132 -13.51 4.13 2.78
CA GLY A 132 -14.02 3.13 3.71
C GLY A 132 -13.67 3.38 5.18
N GLY A 133 -12.87 4.41 5.48
CA GLY A 133 -12.43 4.75 6.84
C GLY A 133 -11.21 3.97 7.33
N GLU A 134 -10.51 3.24 6.46
CA GLU A 134 -9.29 2.53 6.83
C GLU A 134 -8.09 3.49 6.97
N SER A 135 -7.13 3.14 7.82
CA SER A 135 -5.85 3.87 7.87
C SER A 135 -4.97 3.38 6.73
N VAL A 136 -4.60 4.29 5.82
CA VAL A 136 -3.74 3.99 4.66
C VAL A 136 -2.61 5.02 4.61
N ASP A 137 -1.39 4.53 4.71
CA ASP A 137 -0.18 5.34 4.59
C ASP A 137 0.66 4.89 3.39
N THR A 138 1.48 5.80 2.88
CA THR A 138 2.33 5.56 1.70
C THR A 138 3.76 5.22 2.08
N VAL A 139 4.35 4.26 1.39
CA VAL A 139 5.80 3.97 1.43
C VAL A 139 6.38 4.21 0.04
N PRO A 140 7.38 5.10 -0.13
CA PRO A 140 8.01 5.32 -1.43
C PRO A 140 8.52 4.02 -2.05
N MET A 141 8.29 3.85 -3.35
CA MET A 141 8.83 2.73 -4.11
C MET A 141 10.32 2.95 -4.36
N SER A 142 11.08 1.85 -4.41
CA SER A 142 12.39 1.87 -5.06
C SER A 142 12.23 2.03 -6.57
N ASP A 143 13.30 2.46 -7.24
CA ASP A 143 13.32 2.56 -8.71
C ASP A 143 13.01 1.21 -9.38
N GLU A 144 13.45 0.10 -8.77
CA GLU A 144 13.17 -1.25 -9.24
C GLU A 144 11.66 -1.58 -9.18
N HIS A 145 11.01 -1.31 -8.04
CA HIS A 145 9.57 -1.54 -7.90
C HIS A 145 8.75 -0.63 -8.82
N ALA A 146 9.16 0.64 -8.97
CA ALA A 146 8.51 1.58 -9.86
C ALA A 146 8.65 1.15 -11.34
N SER A 147 9.84 0.70 -11.75
CA SER A 147 10.08 0.19 -13.10
C SER A 147 9.25 -1.07 -13.39
N TRP A 148 9.19 -2.01 -12.44
CA TRP A 148 8.37 -3.21 -12.55
C TRP A 148 6.88 -2.88 -12.74
N LEU A 149 6.34 -1.93 -11.96
CA LEU A 149 4.96 -1.50 -12.12
C LEU A 149 4.74 -0.75 -13.45
N GLN A 150 5.71 0.06 -13.87
CA GLN A 150 5.68 0.79 -15.14
C GLN A 150 5.61 -0.16 -16.33
N GLU A 151 6.35 -1.28 -16.30
CA GLU A 151 6.29 -2.32 -17.33
C GLU A 151 4.88 -2.91 -17.46
N TYR A 152 4.28 -3.29 -16.33
CA TYR A 152 2.90 -3.78 -16.32
C TYR A 152 1.91 -2.75 -16.90
N VAL A 153 2.05 -1.49 -16.49
CA VAL A 153 1.21 -0.38 -17.00
C VAL A 153 1.39 -0.19 -18.50
N ASN A 154 2.63 -0.24 -19.01
CA ASN A 154 2.92 -0.10 -20.44
C ASN A 154 2.26 -1.20 -21.27
N GLU A 155 2.15 -2.41 -20.73
CA GLU A 155 1.52 -3.54 -21.40
C GLU A 155 -0.01 -3.46 -21.33
N ASN A 156 -0.57 -3.08 -20.18
CA ASN A 156 -1.99 -3.29 -19.87
C ASN A 156 -2.86 -2.02 -19.89
N TYR A 157 -2.28 -0.83 -19.71
CA TYR A 157 -3.05 0.41 -19.70
C TYR A 157 -3.08 1.07 -21.08
N ARG A 158 -4.28 1.35 -21.57
CA ARG A 158 -4.52 2.17 -22.76
C ARG A 158 -5.46 3.29 -22.34
N PRO A 159 -4.97 4.53 -22.18
CA PRO A 159 -5.82 5.66 -21.81
C PRO A 159 -7.00 5.75 -22.77
N GLU A 160 -8.21 5.86 -22.24
CA GLU A 160 -9.36 6.09 -23.09
C GLU A 160 -9.17 7.40 -23.86
N PRO A 161 -9.33 7.40 -25.20
CA PRO A 161 -9.25 8.62 -25.97
C PRO A 161 -10.28 9.62 -25.44
N LYS A 162 -9.82 10.74 -24.85
CA LYS A 162 -10.70 11.79 -24.33
C LYS A 162 -11.61 12.28 -25.45
N LYS A 163 -12.87 11.83 -25.47
CA LYS A 163 -13.88 12.34 -26.40
C LYS A 163 -14.40 13.65 -25.85
N ARG A 164 -14.08 14.75 -26.54
CA ARG A 164 -14.69 16.05 -26.28
C ARG A 164 -16.21 15.90 -26.34
N HIS A 165 -16.89 16.18 -25.23
CA HIS A 165 -18.35 16.18 -25.19
C HIS A 165 -18.86 17.22 -26.19
N LYS A 166 -19.43 16.75 -27.31
CA LYS A 166 -20.01 17.65 -28.32
C LYS A 166 -21.31 18.20 -27.74
N PRO A 167 -21.49 19.54 -27.67
CA PRO A 167 -22.75 20.13 -27.26
C PRO A 167 -23.92 19.56 -28.08
N ALA A 168 -25.09 19.39 -27.46
CA ALA A 168 -26.28 18.88 -28.15
C ALA A 168 -26.67 19.72 -29.39
N SER A 169 -26.32 21.01 -29.40
CA SER A 169 -26.51 21.92 -30.54
C SER A 169 -25.75 21.53 -31.80
N PHE A 170 -24.77 20.62 -31.71
CA PHE A 170 -23.99 20.14 -32.86
C PHE A 170 -24.61 18.92 -33.57
N LYS A 171 -25.67 18.29 -33.00
CA LYS A 171 -26.34 17.13 -33.60
C LYS A 171 -27.45 17.48 -34.63
N GLY A 172 -27.62 18.76 -34.97
CA GLY A 172 -28.70 19.21 -35.86
C GLY A 172 -28.34 20.30 -36.87
N ALA A 173 -27.07 20.72 -36.96
CA ALA A 173 -26.67 21.72 -37.95
C ALA A 173 -26.46 21.05 -39.33
N ASN A 174 -27.53 20.88 -40.09
CA ASN A 174 -27.45 20.59 -41.52
C ASN A 174 -26.91 21.85 -42.20
N ARG A 175 -25.61 21.89 -42.52
CA ARG A 175 -25.06 22.91 -43.41
C ARG A 175 -25.30 22.44 -44.84
N PRO A 176 -26.07 23.16 -45.68
CA PRO A 176 -26.12 22.85 -47.09
C PRO A 176 -24.72 22.98 -47.69
N ALA A 177 -24.38 22.13 -48.65
CA ALA A 177 -23.16 22.29 -49.42
C ALA A 177 -23.22 23.63 -50.16
N GLU A 178 -22.18 24.45 -50.02
CA GLU A 178 -22.04 25.69 -50.78
C GLU A 178 -21.86 25.33 -52.27
N GLU A 179 -22.72 25.89 -53.13
CA GLU A 179 -22.59 25.90 -54.60
C GLU A 179 -21.48 26.83 -55.08
#